data_AF-A0A3R6FAB3-F1
#
_entry.id   AF-A0A3R6FAB3-F1
#
_cell.length_a   1.000
_cell.length_b   1.000
_cell.length_c   1.000
_cell.angle_alpha   90.00
_cell.angle_beta   90.00
_cell.angle_gamma   90.00
#
_symmetry.space_group_name_H-M   'P 1'
#
loop_
_entity.id
_entity.type
_entity.pdbx_description
1 polymer ?
#
loop_
_entity_poly.entity_id
_entity_poly.type
_entity_poly.pdbx_seq_one_letter_code
_entity_poly.pdbx_strand_id
1 'polypeptide(L)'
;MATKKTTQRISHSLFWTLIRNVPGYKEQYKDVIKEGLVSQYSDGLTCSLTEMYRKYPERYSMMIEAMKGDSHQRLARYDEERDKAAKRVIAAICAWIDKLGYKFDTPADKIRYAMAIACRAANCGNFNKIPESRLTAIYSLYCKKNSIDINGDPALDYIISKN
;
A
#
# COMPACT_ATOMS: atom_id res chain seq x y z
N MET A 1 40.38 -22.95 6.50
CA MET A 1 39.36 -22.06 5.89
C MET A 1 38.17 -21.96 6.84
N ALA A 2 37.96 -20.83 7.50
CA ALA A 2 36.86 -20.65 8.45
C ALA A 2 35.59 -20.23 7.69
N THR A 3 34.53 -21.03 7.78
CA THR A 3 33.23 -20.73 7.19
C THR A 3 32.54 -19.61 8.00
N LYS A 4 32.38 -18.43 7.40
CA LYS A 4 31.61 -17.33 7.98
C LYS A 4 30.14 -17.78 8.08
N LYS A 5 29.66 -18.06 9.30
CA LYS A 5 28.23 -18.22 9.58
C LYS A 5 27.54 -16.87 9.35
N THR A 6 26.79 -16.78 8.25
CA THR A 6 25.93 -15.62 7.98
C THR A 6 24.73 -15.71 8.90
N THR A 7 24.77 -15.03 10.05
CA THR A 7 23.61 -14.92 10.95
C THR A 7 22.51 -14.16 10.19
N GLN A 8 21.48 -14.86 9.72
CA GLN A 8 20.30 -14.21 9.13
C GLN A 8 19.76 -13.19 10.13
N ARG A 9 19.76 -11.91 9.74
CA ARG A 9 19.18 -10.85 10.55
C ARG A 9 17.67 -11.07 10.58
N ILE A 10 17.13 -11.31 11.77
CA ILE A 10 15.68 -11.38 11.98
C ILE A 10 15.13 -9.99 11.65
N SER A 11 14.29 -9.91 10.62
CA SER A 11 13.65 -8.67 10.19
C SER A 11 12.33 -8.49 10.93
N HIS A 12 12.26 -7.49 11.81
CA HIS A 12 11.03 -7.12 12.51
C HIS A 12 10.13 -6.20 11.67
N SER A 13 9.98 -6.48 10.38
CA SER A 13 9.27 -5.61 9.42
C SER A 13 7.81 -5.33 9.82
N LEU A 14 7.12 -6.34 10.36
CA LEU A 14 5.74 -6.21 10.83
C LEU A 14 5.65 -5.25 12.03
N PHE A 15 6.54 -5.40 13.03
CA PHE A 15 6.61 -4.50 14.18
C PHE A 15 6.79 -3.04 13.74
N TRP A 16 7.78 -2.79 12.87
CA TRP A 16 8.07 -1.46 12.36
C TRP A 16 6.95 -0.88 11.48
N THR A 17 6.14 -1.74 10.88
CA THR A 17 4.94 -1.28 10.17
C THR A 17 3.86 -0.86 11.15
N LEU A 18 3.63 -1.65 12.21
CA LEU A 18 2.59 -1.41 13.20
C LEU A 18 2.89 -0.25 14.14
N ILE A 19 4.16 -0.01 14.50
CA ILE A 19 4.54 1.07 15.44
C ILE A 19 4.11 2.46 14.95
N ARG A 20 4.03 2.65 13.62
CA ARG A 20 3.58 3.90 12.99
C ARG A 20 2.12 4.24 13.29
N ASN A 21 1.33 3.24 13.70
CA ASN A 21 -0.09 3.39 14.04
C ASN A 21 -0.33 3.62 15.54
N VAL A 22 0.73 3.62 16.36
CA VAL A 22 0.61 3.86 17.80
C VAL A 22 0.20 5.33 18.02
N PRO A 23 -0.82 5.60 18.85
CA PRO A 23 -1.24 6.98 19.14
C PRO A 23 -0.06 7.83 19.62
N GLY A 24 0.12 8.99 18.99
CA GLY A 24 1.24 9.89 19.30
C GLY A 24 2.58 9.50 18.67
N TYR A 25 2.62 8.52 17.75
CA TYR A 25 3.84 8.17 17.03
C TYR A 25 4.42 9.39 16.29
N LYS A 26 5.70 9.66 16.55
CA LYS A 26 6.53 10.62 15.80
C LYS A 26 7.85 9.92 15.48
N GLU A 27 8.29 9.99 14.23
CA GLU A 27 9.51 9.29 13.76
C GLU A 27 10.73 9.62 14.63
N GLN A 28 10.85 10.87 15.09
CA GLN A 28 11.94 11.31 15.99
C GLN A 28 11.98 10.61 17.35
N TYR A 29 10.86 10.01 17.80
CA TYR A 29 10.76 9.28 19.08
C TYR A 29 10.63 7.78 18.88
N LYS A 30 10.85 7.28 17.65
CA LYS A 30 10.65 5.88 17.29
C LYS A 30 11.37 4.90 18.20
N ASP A 31 12.62 5.16 18.57
CA ASP A 31 13.38 4.27 19.44
C ASP A 31 12.85 4.26 20.88
N VAL A 32 12.47 5.41 21.40
CA VAL A 32 11.88 5.55 22.75
C VAL A 32 10.51 4.85 22.80
N ILE A 33 9.68 5.03 21.77
CA ILE A 33 8.38 4.36 21.67
C ILE A 33 8.57 2.84 21.56
N LYS A 34 9.53 2.38 20.76
CA LYS A 34 9.89 0.97 20.65
C LYS A 34 10.29 0.42 22.02
N GLU A 35 11.21 1.06 22.72
CA GLU A 35 11.70 0.61 24.03
C GLU A 35 10.58 0.59 25.07
N GLY A 36 9.72 1.61 25.09
CA GLY A 36 8.55 1.66 25.96
C GLY A 36 7.58 0.51 25.71
N LEU A 37 7.26 0.21 24.44
CA LEU A 37 6.40 -0.93 24.08
C LEU A 37 7.04 -2.27 24.46
N VAL A 38 8.31 -2.48 24.12
CA VAL A 38 9.00 -3.73 24.43
C VAL A 38 9.09 -3.94 25.94
N SER A 39 9.39 -2.89 26.71
CA SER A 39 9.41 -2.94 28.17
C SER A 39 8.02 -3.25 28.74
N GLN A 40 6.98 -2.57 28.27
CA GLN A 40 5.60 -2.78 28.72
C GLN A 40 5.14 -4.22 28.49
N TYR A 41 5.35 -4.77 27.28
CA TYR A 41 4.88 -6.12 26.94
C TYR A 41 5.80 -7.24 27.43
N SER A 42 7.04 -6.92 27.80
CA SER A 42 7.93 -7.86 28.46
C SER A 42 7.84 -7.82 29.99
N ASP A 43 6.92 -7.04 30.57
CA ASP A 43 6.83 -6.80 32.02
C ASP A 43 8.17 -6.29 32.62
N GLY A 44 8.89 -5.45 31.87
CA GLY A 44 10.17 -4.86 32.27
C GLY A 44 11.39 -5.78 32.10
N LEU A 45 11.23 -6.98 31.53
CA LEU A 45 12.34 -7.94 31.35
C LEU A 45 13.37 -7.50 30.31
N THR A 46 12.96 -6.75 29.28
CA THR A 46 13.87 -6.21 28.27
C THR A 46 13.29 -4.98 27.56
N CYS A 47 14.16 -4.12 27.04
CA CYS A 47 13.80 -3.04 26.10
C CYS A 47 14.22 -3.36 24.66
N SER A 48 14.87 -4.52 24.44
CA SER A 48 15.38 -4.95 23.14
C SER A 48 14.37 -5.85 22.43
N LEU A 49 13.88 -5.37 21.28
CA LEU A 49 12.94 -6.10 20.43
C LEU A 49 13.50 -7.47 20.00
N THR A 50 14.80 -7.51 19.67
CA THR A 50 15.48 -8.75 19.26
C THR A 50 15.65 -9.72 20.43
N GLU A 51 15.92 -9.21 21.63
CA GLU A 51 15.99 -10.05 22.82
C GLU A 51 14.62 -10.61 23.18
N MET A 52 13.58 -9.77 23.15
CA MET A 52 12.20 -10.18 23.38
C MET A 52 11.77 -11.28 22.41
N TYR A 53 12.06 -11.12 21.12
CA TYR A 53 11.75 -12.14 20.12
C TYR A 53 12.46 -13.48 20.37
N ARG A 54 13.72 -13.45 20.82
CA ARG A 54 14.52 -14.68 21.00
C ARG A 54 14.24 -15.40 22.32
N LYS A 55 14.11 -14.65 23.41
CA LYS A 55 14.00 -15.20 24.77
C LYS A 55 12.55 -15.28 25.26
N TYR A 56 11.67 -14.42 24.74
CA TYR A 56 10.28 -14.28 25.20
C TYR A 56 9.30 -14.27 24.01
N PRO A 57 9.28 -15.34 23.18
CA PRO A 57 8.51 -15.37 21.94
C PRO A 57 7.00 -15.20 22.15
N GLU A 58 6.45 -15.71 23.27
CA GLU A 58 5.04 -15.53 23.63
C GLU A 58 4.70 -14.04 23.87
N ARG A 59 5.55 -13.33 24.62
CA ARG A 59 5.39 -11.89 24.87
C ARG A 59 5.48 -11.10 23.58
N TYR A 60 6.43 -11.47 22.70
CA TYR A 60 6.55 -10.87 21.37
C TYR A 60 5.28 -11.07 20.54
N SER A 61 4.75 -12.29 20.50
CA SER A 61 3.52 -12.62 19.79
C SER A 61 2.33 -11.78 20.31
N MET A 62 2.15 -11.75 21.64
CA MET A 62 1.10 -10.95 22.28
C MET A 62 1.21 -9.46 21.97
N MET A 63 2.43 -8.90 22.00
CA MET A 63 2.67 -7.50 21.63
C MET A 63 2.26 -7.23 20.19
N ILE A 64 2.67 -8.09 19.25
CA ILE A 64 2.32 -7.93 17.84
C ILE A 64 0.80 -8.02 17.63
N GLU A 65 0.12 -8.96 18.27
CA GLU A 65 -1.34 -9.08 18.17
C GLU A 65 -2.05 -7.86 18.75
N ALA A 66 -1.62 -7.36 19.90
CA ALA A 66 -2.19 -6.14 20.48
C ALA A 66 -1.94 -4.91 19.58
N MET A 67 -0.75 -4.81 18.96
CA MET A 67 -0.42 -3.74 18.03
C MET A 67 -1.20 -3.78 16.72
N LYS A 68 -1.73 -4.95 16.31
CA LYS A 68 -2.62 -5.05 15.15
C LYS A 68 -3.97 -4.36 15.40
N GLY A 69 -4.34 -4.13 16.67
CA GLY A 69 -5.61 -3.52 17.05
C GLY A 69 -6.81 -4.41 16.71
N ASP A 70 -8.01 -3.88 16.96
CA ASP A 70 -9.24 -4.64 16.76
C ASP A 70 -9.60 -4.82 15.26
N SER A 71 -10.43 -5.81 14.96
CA SER A 71 -10.97 -6.12 13.63
C SER A 71 -11.58 -4.90 12.95
N HIS A 72 -12.31 -4.05 13.69
CA HIS A 72 -12.87 -2.81 13.14
C HIS A 72 -11.79 -1.81 12.71
N GLN A 73 -10.74 -1.63 13.53
CA GLN A 73 -9.63 -0.74 13.20
C GLN A 73 -8.83 -1.24 12.00
N ARG A 74 -8.65 -2.55 11.88
CA ARG A 74 -7.99 -3.18 10.71
C ARG A 74 -8.78 -2.94 9.42
N LEU A 75 -10.10 -3.12 9.46
CA LEU A 75 -10.96 -2.89 8.30
C LEU A 75 -10.94 -1.43 7.87
N ALA A 76 -11.10 -0.49 8.82
CA ALA A 76 -11.05 0.95 8.53
C ALA A 76 -9.74 1.36 7.85
N ARG A 77 -8.59 0.85 8.32
CA ARG A 77 -7.29 1.11 7.69
C ARG A 77 -7.20 0.55 6.28
N TYR A 78 -7.67 -0.68 6.08
CA TYR A 78 -7.71 -1.28 4.74
C TYR A 78 -8.57 -0.44 3.79
N ASP A 79 -9.75 0.01 4.24
CA ASP A 79 -10.65 0.84 3.43
C ASP A 79 -10.03 2.20 3.09
N GLU A 80 -9.32 2.84 4.03
CA GLU A 80 -8.58 4.08 3.78
C GLU A 80 -7.44 3.90 2.78
N GLU A 81 -6.63 2.85 2.92
CA GLU A 81 -5.53 2.54 1.98
C GLU A 81 -6.06 2.26 0.59
N ARG A 82 -7.15 1.49 0.52
CA ARG A 82 -7.86 1.16 -0.70
C ARG A 82 -8.47 2.39 -1.37
N ASP A 83 -9.08 3.29 -0.61
CA ASP A 83 -9.63 4.56 -1.12
C ASP A 83 -8.52 5.46 -1.69
N LYS A 84 -7.38 5.57 -1.00
CA LYS A 84 -6.19 6.28 -1.51
C LYS A 84 -5.70 5.67 -2.82
N ALA A 85 -5.59 4.35 -2.90
CA ALA A 85 -5.20 3.65 -4.12
C ALA A 85 -6.21 3.88 -5.26
N ALA A 86 -7.51 3.84 -4.95
CA ALA A 86 -8.58 4.09 -5.91
C ALA A 86 -8.52 5.49 -6.52
N LYS A 87 -8.33 6.52 -5.69
CA LYS A 87 -8.16 7.91 -6.14
C LYS A 87 -6.91 8.08 -7.00
N ARG A 88 -5.79 7.44 -6.65
CA ARG A 88 -4.56 7.45 -7.45
C ARG A 88 -4.75 6.80 -8.83
N VAL A 89 -5.46 5.67 -8.89
CA VAL A 89 -5.79 5.00 -10.16
C VAL A 89 -6.61 5.92 -11.06
N ILE A 90 -7.67 6.55 -10.52
CA ILE A 90 -8.50 7.48 -11.29
C ILE A 90 -7.64 8.63 -11.81
N ALA A 91 -6.81 9.24 -10.98
CA ALA A 91 -5.92 10.33 -11.39
C ALA A 91 -4.95 9.91 -12.50
N ALA A 92 -4.30 8.74 -12.37
CA ALA A 92 -3.35 8.23 -13.35
C ALA A 92 -4.02 7.92 -14.70
N ILE A 93 -5.21 7.33 -14.69
CA ILE A 93 -5.99 7.06 -15.91
C ILE A 93 -6.49 8.36 -16.52
N CYS A 94 -6.98 9.32 -15.72
CA CYS A 94 -7.38 10.63 -16.22
C CYS A 94 -6.23 11.37 -16.92
N ALA A 95 -5.03 11.34 -16.36
CA ALA A 95 -3.85 11.92 -16.99
C ALA A 95 -3.52 11.24 -18.33
N TRP A 96 -3.67 9.91 -18.41
CA TRP A 96 -3.48 9.18 -19.66
C TRP A 96 -4.52 9.55 -20.72
N ILE A 97 -5.79 9.66 -20.32
CA ILE A 97 -6.90 10.10 -21.16
C ILE A 97 -6.65 11.51 -21.72
N ASP A 98 -6.18 12.44 -20.87
CA ASP A 98 -5.83 13.80 -21.29
C ASP A 98 -4.70 13.78 -22.32
N LYS A 99 -3.70 12.94 -22.08
CA LYS A 99 -2.55 12.77 -22.97
C LYS A 99 -2.98 12.31 -24.37
N LEU A 100 -4.00 11.46 -24.46
CA LEU A 100 -4.58 10.98 -25.70
C LEU A 100 -5.55 11.98 -26.36
N GLY A 101 -5.86 13.10 -25.72
CA GLY A 101 -6.71 14.15 -26.29
C GLY A 101 -8.22 13.87 -26.25
N TYR A 102 -8.69 12.88 -25.50
CA TYR A 102 -10.12 12.59 -25.36
C TYR A 102 -10.88 13.79 -24.75
N LYS A 103 -12.06 14.08 -25.28
CA LYS A 103 -12.95 15.14 -24.79
C LYS A 103 -14.19 14.54 -24.14
N PHE A 104 -14.61 15.16 -23.05
CA PHE A 104 -15.81 14.80 -22.29
C PHE A 104 -16.60 16.06 -22.03
N ASP A 105 -17.92 15.95 -22.04
CA ASP A 105 -18.82 17.08 -21.78
C ASP A 105 -18.71 17.54 -20.31
N THR A 106 -18.49 16.60 -19.39
CA THR A 106 -18.32 16.90 -17.96
C THR A 106 -17.12 16.18 -17.33
N PRO A 107 -16.54 16.74 -16.25
CA PRO A 107 -15.52 16.04 -15.46
C PRO A 107 -16.02 14.72 -14.87
N ALA A 108 -17.31 14.63 -14.53
CA ALA A 108 -17.91 13.42 -13.98
C ALA A 108 -17.91 12.27 -15.00
N ASP A 109 -18.15 12.57 -16.27
CA ASP A 109 -18.14 11.55 -17.34
C ASP A 109 -16.73 11.04 -17.62
N LYS A 110 -15.72 11.92 -17.54
CA LYS A 110 -14.32 11.51 -17.58
C LYS A 110 -13.96 10.56 -16.43
N ILE A 111 -14.41 10.87 -15.22
CA ILE A 111 -14.19 9.99 -14.04
C ILE A 111 -14.88 8.64 -14.24
N ARG A 112 -16.14 8.63 -14.71
CA ARG A 112 -16.88 7.38 -15.01
C ARG A 112 -16.16 6.55 -16.06
N TYR A 113 -15.64 7.20 -17.10
CA TYR A 113 -14.87 6.53 -18.14
C TYR A 113 -13.55 5.93 -17.58
N ALA A 114 -12.84 6.68 -16.75
CA ALA A 114 -11.64 6.19 -16.06
C ALA A 114 -11.95 4.99 -15.15
N MET A 115 -13.05 5.04 -14.41
CA MET A 115 -13.52 3.90 -13.59
C MET A 115 -13.85 2.68 -14.46
N ALA A 116 -14.51 2.87 -15.61
CA ALA A 116 -14.82 1.78 -16.53
C ALA A 116 -13.57 1.12 -17.13
N ILE A 117 -12.52 1.91 -17.39
CA ILE A 117 -11.21 1.41 -17.80
C ILE A 117 -10.57 0.57 -16.69
N ALA A 118 -10.57 1.08 -15.44
CA ALA A 118 -10.02 0.35 -14.31
C ALA A 118 -10.77 -0.97 -14.05
N CYS A 119 -12.10 -0.95 -14.14
CA CYS A 119 -12.94 -2.15 -14.05
C CYS A 119 -12.58 -3.21 -15.09
N ARG A 120 -12.37 -2.80 -16.35
CA ARG A 120 -11.92 -3.70 -17.43
C ARG A 120 -10.54 -4.27 -17.16
N ALA A 121 -9.59 -3.43 -16.72
CA ALA A 121 -8.24 -3.87 -16.36
C ALA A 121 -8.23 -4.83 -15.15
N ALA A 122 -9.19 -4.68 -14.24
CA ALA A 122 -9.34 -5.51 -13.05
C ALA A 122 -10.18 -6.79 -13.27
N ASN A 123 -10.84 -6.94 -14.43
CA ASN A 123 -11.91 -7.92 -14.65
C ASN A 123 -12.97 -7.88 -13.53
N CYS A 124 -13.44 -6.67 -13.20
CA CYS A 124 -14.41 -6.45 -12.12
C CYS A 124 -15.54 -5.55 -12.59
N GLY A 125 -16.80 -5.93 -12.35
CA GLY A 125 -17.97 -5.15 -12.74
C GLY A 125 -18.26 -3.92 -11.88
N ASN A 126 -17.62 -3.79 -10.71
CA ASN A 126 -17.82 -2.67 -9.79
C ASN A 126 -16.47 -2.14 -9.31
N PHE A 127 -16.20 -0.86 -9.60
CA PHE A 127 -14.95 -0.22 -9.23
C PHE A 127 -14.69 -0.30 -7.73
N ASN A 128 -15.70 -0.17 -6.88
CA ASN A 128 -15.57 -0.23 -5.42
C ASN A 128 -15.23 -1.62 -4.88
N LYS A 129 -15.42 -2.68 -5.68
CA LYS A 129 -15.07 -4.06 -5.33
C LYS A 129 -13.64 -4.44 -5.75
N ILE A 130 -12.92 -3.56 -6.45
CA ILE A 130 -11.52 -3.83 -6.82
C ILE A 130 -10.66 -3.77 -5.54
N PRO A 131 -9.91 -4.84 -5.22
CA PRO A 131 -9.03 -4.87 -4.05
C PRO A 131 -7.82 -3.95 -4.24
N GLU A 132 -7.25 -3.48 -3.12
CA GLU A 132 -6.10 -2.55 -3.11
C GLU A 132 -4.94 -3.05 -3.98
N SER A 133 -4.58 -4.33 -3.88
CA SER A 133 -3.47 -4.93 -4.64
C SER A 133 -3.65 -4.80 -6.16
N ARG A 134 -4.89 -4.96 -6.65
CA ARG A 134 -5.23 -4.79 -8.07
C ARG A 134 -5.20 -3.31 -8.47
N LEU A 135 -5.68 -2.42 -7.60
CA LEU A 135 -5.61 -0.97 -7.83
C LEU A 135 -4.14 -0.52 -7.97
N THR A 136 -3.25 -0.98 -7.10
CA THR A 136 -1.83 -0.63 -7.15
C THR A 136 -1.14 -1.15 -8.42
N ALA A 137 -1.51 -2.34 -8.90
CA ALA A 137 -1.03 -2.85 -10.19
C ALA A 137 -1.51 -1.99 -11.37
N ILE A 138 -2.79 -1.59 -11.37
CA ILE A 138 -3.36 -0.71 -12.41
C ILE A 138 -2.69 0.67 -12.38
N TYR A 139 -2.52 1.25 -11.19
CA TYR A 139 -1.83 2.52 -11.01
C TYR A 139 -0.43 2.49 -11.64
N SER A 140 0.36 1.47 -11.31
CA SER A 140 1.72 1.30 -11.85
C SER A 140 1.73 1.19 -13.37
N LEU A 141 0.76 0.47 -13.95
CA LEU A 141 0.58 0.35 -15.39
C LEU A 141 0.31 1.71 -16.06
N TYR A 142 -0.58 2.52 -15.50
CA TYR A 142 -0.90 3.83 -16.06
C TYR A 142 0.19 4.88 -15.82
N CYS A 143 0.92 4.81 -14.71
CA CYS A 143 2.15 5.59 -14.53
C CYS A 143 3.17 5.28 -15.63
N LYS A 144 3.38 4.01 -15.96
CA LYS A 144 4.27 3.61 -17.06
C LYS A 144 3.76 4.14 -18.40
N LYS A 145 2.47 4.01 -18.70
CA LYS A 145 1.88 4.58 -19.92
C LYS A 145 2.07 6.10 -20.00
N ASN A 146 1.91 6.81 -18.89
CA ASN A 146 2.08 8.25 -18.86
C ASN A 146 3.53 8.69 -19.05
N SER A 147 4.50 7.89 -18.62
CA SER A 147 5.94 8.17 -18.84
C SER A 147 6.42 8.01 -20.28
N ILE A 148 5.69 7.27 -21.12
CA ILE A 148 6.07 7.03 -22.53
C ILE A 148 5.54 8.18 -23.38
N ASP A 149 6.41 8.96 -24.01
CA ASP A 149 5.99 10.05 -24.92
C ASP A 149 5.19 9.49 -26.10
N ILE A 150 4.08 10.15 -26.48
CA ILE A 150 3.20 9.71 -27.57
C ILE A 150 3.76 10.17 -28.93
N ASN A 151 4.79 11.03 -28.93
CA ASN A 151 5.45 11.51 -30.16
C ASN A 151 6.40 10.48 -30.82
N GLY A 152 6.30 9.19 -30.47
CA GLY A 152 7.15 8.15 -31.01
C GLY A 152 6.38 6.84 -31.21
N ASP A 153 5.76 6.72 -32.38
CA ASP A 153 5.20 5.50 -32.99
C ASP A 153 3.64 5.41 -33.04
N PRO A 154 3.02 5.89 -34.13
CA PRO A 154 1.57 5.80 -34.40
C PRO A 154 1.02 4.36 -34.48
N ALA A 155 1.87 3.33 -34.51
CA ALA A 155 1.45 1.94 -34.67
C ALA A 155 0.74 1.33 -33.45
N LEU A 156 0.75 2.01 -32.29
CA LEU A 156 0.08 1.55 -31.06
C LEU A 156 -1.26 2.26 -30.78
N ASP A 157 -1.64 3.25 -31.59
CA ASP A 157 -2.95 3.89 -31.53
C ASP A 157 -4.01 2.97 -32.14
N TYR A 158 -4.43 1.96 -31.37
CA TYR A 158 -5.69 1.29 -31.65
C TYR A 158 -6.82 2.30 -31.38
N ILE A 159 -7.21 3.04 -32.42
CA ILE A 159 -8.50 3.72 -32.47
C ILE A 159 -9.55 2.61 -32.38
N ILE A 160 -10.04 2.34 -31.17
CA ILE A 160 -11.23 1.52 -30.99
C ILE A 160 -12.37 2.35 -31.59
N SER A 161 -12.66 2.06 -32.86
CA SER A 161 -13.77 2.63 -33.61
C SER A 161 -15.04 2.56 -32.76
N LYS A 162 -15.76 3.68 -32.71
CA LYS A 162 -17.14 3.76 -32.22
C LYS A 162 -17.98 2.73 -32.98
N ASN A 163 -18.79 1.98 -32.23
CA ASN A 163 -20.11 1.52 -32.68
C ASN A 163 -21.15 2.31 -31.90
#